data_AF-A0A925EQC4-F1
#
_entry.id   AF-A0A925EQC4-F1
#
_cell.length_a   1.000
_cell.length_b   1.000
_cell.length_c   1.000
_cell.angle_alpha   90.00
_cell.angle_beta   90.00
_cell.angle_gamma   90.00
#
_symmetry.space_group_name_H-M   'P 1'
#
loop_
_entity.id
_entity.type
_entity.pdbx_description
1 polymer ?
#
loop_
_entity_poly.entity_id
_entity_poly.type
_entity_poly.pdbx_seq_one_letter_code
_entity_poly.pdbx_strand_id
1 'polypeptide(L)'
;MHTQLDLFHHVSGDFSRMLTKKYSTSFSLAIRLLAPEIRQDIYNIYGFVRMADEIVDTFHDYPKEYLLNRIEEDVHHAIRNGISVNPALNSFQKTVRQYSIPNDLIDDF
;
A
#
# COMPACT_ATOMS: atom_id res chain seq x y z
N MET A 1 -6.07 -25.13 5.92
CA MET A 1 -7.16 -24.33 6.50
C MET A 1 -6.70 -22.88 6.42
N HIS A 2 -7.18 -22.09 5.45
CA HIS A 2 -6.83 -20.66 5.43
C HIS A 2 -7.56 -19.97 6.57
N THR A 3 -6.80 -19.24 7.38
CA THR A 3 -7.38 -18.45 8.46
C THR A 3 -8.13 -17.25 7.86
N GLN A 4 -9.12 -16.71 8.56
CA GLN A 4 -9.80 -15.47 8.14
C GLN A 4 -8.82 -14.32 7.93
N LEU A 5 -7.71 -14.34 8.66
CA LEU A 5 -6.61 -13.39 8.53
C LEU A 5 -5.85 -13.56 7.19
N ASP A 6 -5.57 -14.79 6.76
CA ASP A 6 -4.94 -15.05 5.46
C ASP A 6 -5.80 -14.52 4.31
N LEU A 7 -7.12 -14.72 4.40
CA LEU A 7 -8.08 -14.16 3.43
C LEU A 7 -7.99 -12.63 3.39
N PHE A 8 -7.97 -11.98 4.55
CA PHE A 8 -7.85 -10.52 4.62
C PHE A 8 -6.53 -10.01 3.99
N HIS A 9 -5.42 -10.70 4.24
CA HIS A 9 -4.15 -10.36 3.62
C HIS A 9 -4.15 -10.54 2.10
N HIS A 10 -4.79 -11.60 1.60
CA HIS A 10 -4.91 -11.84 0.16
C HIS A 10 -5.75 -10.75 -0.51
N VAL A 11 -6.92 -10.45 0.06
CA VAL A 11 -7.81 -9.38 -0.42
C VAL A 11 -7.11 -8.01 -0.38
N SER A 12 -6.29 -7.76 0.64
CA SER A 12 -5.49 -6.53 0.74
C SER A 12 -4.46 -6.41 -0.40
N GLY A 13 -3.81 -7.51 -0.78
CA GLY A 13 -2.90 -7.53 -1.93
C GLY A 13 -3.63 -7.35 -3.26
N ASP A 14 -4.79 -7.99 -3.42
CA ASP A 14 -5.62 -7.84 -4.63
C ASP A 14 -6.15 -6.42 -4.78
N PHE A 15 -6.48 -5.75 -3.68
CA PHE A 15 -6.86 -4.34 -3.67
C PHE A 15 -5.75 -3.45 -4.24
N SER A 16 -4.51 -3.58 -3.75
CA SER A 16 -3.38 -2.77 -4.27
C SER A 16 -3.05 -3.07 -5.72
N ARG A 17 -3.16 -4.35 -6.14
CA ARG A 17 -3.02 -4.76 -7.53
C ARG A 17 -4.12 -4.13 -8.41
N MET A 18 -5.36 -4.10 -7.93
CA MET A 18 -6.48 -3.47 -8.63
C MET A 18 -6.26 -1.96 -8.77
N LEU A 19 -5.87 -1.27 -7.69
CA LEU A 19 -5.53 0.16 -7.73
C LEU A 19 -4.49 0.44 -8.82
N THR A 20 -3.37 -0.29 -8.79
CA THR A 20 -2.29 -0.11 -9.77
C THR A 20 -2.78 -0.26 -11.21
N LYS A 21 -3.57 -1.29 -11.49
CA LYS A 21 -4.15 -1.54 -12.83
C LYS A 21 -5.14 -0.47 -13.27
N LYS A 22 -5.86 0.15 -12.33
CA LYS A 22 -6.84 1.21 -12.63
C LYS A 22 -6.17 2.56 -12.87
N TYR A 23 -5.16 2.90 -12.08
CA TYR A 23 -4.48 4.19 -12.17
C TYR A 23 -3.35 4.23 -13.21
N SER A 24 -2.69 3.10 -13.50
CA SER A 24 -1.58 3.09 -14.46
C SER A 24 -1.43 1.77 -15.22
N THR A 25 -1.85 1.78 -16.49
CA THR A 25 -1.67 0.65 -17.41
C THR A 25 -0.20 0.44 -17.78
N SER A 26 0.56 1.53 -17.97
CA SER A 26 1.99 1.49 -18.29
C SER A 26 2.80 0.93 -17.15
N PHE A 27 2.57 1.40 -15.92
CA PHE A 27 3.28 0.88 -14.75
C PHE A 27 2.90 -0.58 -14.46
N SER A 28 1.63 -0.94 -14.62
CA SER A 28 1.19 -2.34 -14.53
C SER A 28 1.89 -3.24 -15.56
N LEU A 29 2.16 -2.74 -16.77
CA LEU A 29 2.94 -3.48 -17.76
C LEU A 29 4.40 -3.62 -17.34
N ALA A 30 5.01 -2.56 -16.80
CA ALA A 30 6.38 -2.61 -16.29
C ALA A 30 6.55 -3.64 -15.16
N ILE A 31 5.60 -3.71 -14.22
CA ILE A 31 5.62 -4.72 -13.14
C ILE A 31 5.59 -6.15 -13.71
N ARG A 32 4.90 -6.39 -14.84
CA ARG A 32 4.87 -7.73 -15.47
C ARG A 32 6.23 -8.17 -16.01
N LEU A 33 7.16 -7.26 -16.22
CA LEU A 33 8.53 -7.57 -16.66
C LEU A 33 9.43 -8.01 -15.49
N LEU A 34 9.03 -7.76 -14.24
CA LEU A 34 9.74 -8.18 -13.04
C LEU A 34 9.52 -9.67 -12.74
N ALA A 35 10.37 -10.25 -11.88
CA ALA A 35 10.23 -11.64 -11.42
C ALA A 35 8.87 -11.87 -10.73
N PRO A 36 8.14 -12.96 -11.02
CA PRO A 36 6.79 -13.21 -10.49
C PRO A 36 6.64 -13.02 -8.99
N GLU A 37 7.65 -13.46 -8.23
CA GLU A 37 7.72 -13.44 -6.77
C GLU A 37 7.70 -12.03 -6.16
N ILE A 38 8.21 -11.00 -6.85
CA ILE A 38 8.24 -9.62 -6.31
C ILE A 38 7.08 -8.75 -6.80
N ARG A 39 6.34 -9.19 -7.83
CA ARG A 39 5.31 -8.35 -8.46
C ARG A 39 4.24 -7.89 -7.47
N GLN A 40 3.84 -8.78 -6.57
CA GLN A 40 2.82 -8.45 -5.57
C GLN A 40 3.31 -7.38 -4.60
N ASP A 41 4.56 -7.46 -4.20
CA ASP A 41 5.18 -6.47 -3.31
C ASP A 41 5.28 -5.09 -3.97
N ILE A 42 5.59 -5.03 -5.27
CA ILE A 42 5.56 -3.77 -6.01
C ILE A 42 4.14 -3.21 -6.12
N TYR A 43 3.12 -4.06 -6.34
CA TYR A 43 1.73 -3.60 -6.29
C TYR A 43 1.36 -3.04 -4.92
N ASN A 44 1.80 -3.68 -3.83
CA ASN A 44 1.52 -3.23 -2.47
C ASN A 44 2.12 -1.85 -2.17
N ILE A 45 3.37 -1.62 -2.60
CA ILE A 45 4.04 -0.30 -2.49
C ILE A 45 3.28 0.75 -3.29
N TYR A 46 2.98 0.49 -4.56
CA TYR A 46 2.24 1.45 -5.39
C TYR A 46 0.84 1.74 -4.82
N GLY A 47 0.17 0.73 -4.26
CA GLY A 47 -1.15 0.89 -3.66
C GLY A 47 -1.15 1.88 -2.51
N PHE A 48 -0.13 1.90 -1.66
CA PHE A 48 0.04 2.91 -0.62
C PHE A 48 0.30 4.29 -1.21
N VAL A 49 1.32 4.40 -2.08
CA VAL A 49 1.70 5.67 -2.72
C VAL A 49 0.52 6.33 -3.41
N ARG A 50 -0.27 5.58 -4.19
CA ARG A 50 -1.42 6.13 -4.89
C ARG A 50 -2.49 6.67 -3.93
N MET A 51 -2.66 6.07 -2.75
CA MET A 51 -3.62 6.58 -1.77
C MET A 51 -3.16 7.92 -1.18
N ALA A 52 -1.86 8.10 -0.95
CA ALA A 52 -1.29 9.37 -0.54
C ALA A 52 -1.45 10.44 -1.66
N ASP A 53 -1.16 10.07 -2.91
CA ASP A 53 -1.35 10.96 -4.06
C ASP A 53 -2.81 11.44 -4.18
N GLU A 54 -3.82 10.58 -4.00
CA GLU A 54 -5.23 11.02 -4.09
C GLU A 54 -5.59 12.10 -3.06
N ILE A 55 -4.98 12.08 -1.87
CA ILE A 55 -5.17 13.13 -0.87
C ILE A 55 -4.70 14.48 -1.42
N VAL A 56 -3.58 14.51 -2.13
CA VAL A 56 -2.98 15.72 -2.70
C VAL A 56 -3.64 16.13 -4.01
N ASP A 57 -3.89 15.18 -4.91
CA ASP A 57 -4.30 15.40 -6.29
C ASP A 57 -5.81 15.54 -6.47
N THR A 58 -6.62 14.91 -5.61
CA THR A 58 -8.05 14.74 -5.88
C THR A 58 -8.94 15.31 -4.77
N PHE A 59 -8.55 15.18 -3.50
CA PHE A 59 -9.43 15.51 -2.37
C PHE A 59 -9.47 17.01 -2.02
N HIS A 60 -9.71 17.88 -3.02
CA HIS A 60 -9.66 19.34 -2.88
C HIS A 60 -10.61 19.93 -1.84
N ASP A 61 -11.76 19.28 -1.62
CA ASP A 61 -12.80 19.74 -0.69
C ASP A 61 -12.68 19.12 0.72
N TYR A 62 -11.60 18.37 0.98
CA TYR A 62 -11.35 17.70 2.26
C TYR A 62 -10.12 18.29 2.96
N PRO A 63 -10.01 18.16 4.30
CA PRO A 63 -8.88 18.70 5.05
C PRO A 63 -7.60 17.86 4.80
N LYS A 64 -6.85 18.20 3.73
CA LYS A 64 -5.69 17.42 3.26
C LYS A 64 -4.61 17.22 4.32
N GLU A 65 -4.27 18.26 5.06
CA GLU A 65 -3.27 18.18 6.14
C GLU A 65 -3.66 17.14 7.19
N TYR A 66 -4.94 17.15 7.62
CA TYR A 66 -5.45 16.14 8.54
C TYR A 66 -5.38 14.73 7.94
N LEU A 67 -5.74 14.57 6.66
CA LEU A 67 -5.71 13.27 5.99
C LEU A 67 -4.29 12.74 5.80
N LEU A 68 -3.32 13.61 5.50
CA LEU A 68 -1.90 13.28 5.39
C LEU A 68 -1.32 12.85 6.74
N ASN A 69 -1.53 13.65 7.79
CA ASN A 69 -1.10 13.28 9.15
C ASN A 69 -1.74 11.95 9.58
N ARG A 70 -3.01 11.73 9.22
CA ARG A 70 -3.72 10.51 9.57
C ARG A 70 -3.17 9.28 8.85
N ILE A 71 -2.90 9.36 7.54
CA ILE A 71 -2.37 8.23 6.80
C ILE A 71 -0.96 7.87 7.25
N GLU A 72 -0.13 8.86 7.60
CA GLU A 72 1.20 8.67 8.19
C GLU A 72 1.12 7.90 9.52
N GLU A 73 0.27 8.35 10.45
CA GLU A 73 0.01 7.65 11.71
C GLU A 73 -0.43 6.20 11.49
N ASP A 74 -1.36 5.99 10.55
CA ASP A 74 -1.94 4.68 10.25
C ASP A 74 -0.91 3.74 9.59
N VAL A 75 -0.01 4.26 8.74
CA VAL A 75 1.12 3.51 8.14
C VAL A 75 2.04 3.00 9.23
N HIS A 76 2.49 3.88 10.12
CA HIS A 76 3.37 3.51 11.20
C HIS A 76 2.71 2.54 12.18
N HIS A 77 1.43 2.76 12.50
CA HIS A 77 0.66 1.83 13.30
C HIS A 77 0.60 0.44 12.63
N ALA A 78 0.36 0.39 11.32
CA ALA A 78 0.28 -0.84 10.54
C ALA A 78 1.60 -1.61 10.54
N ILE A 79 2.72 -0.92 10.32
CA ILE A 79 4.06 -1.51 10.31
C ILE A 79 4.42 -2.05 11.69
N ARG A 80 4.20 -1.27 12.77
CA ARG A 80 4.50 -1.70 14.13
C ARG A 80 3.68 -2.93 14.55
N ASN A 81 2.37 -2.90 14.32
CA ASN A 81 1.44 -3.92 14.81
C ASN A 81 1.23 -5.09 13.84
N GLY A 82 1.69 -4.99 12.59
CA GLY A 82 1.55 -6.04 11.59
C GLY A 82 0.14 -6.19 11.00
N ILE A 83 -0.73 -5.18 11.18
CA ILE A 83 -2.13 -5.20 10.71
C ILE A 83 -2.66 -3.79 10.49
N SER A 84 -3.48 -3.60 9.46
CA SER A 84 -4.30 -2.40 9.27
C SER A 84 -5.67 -2.79 8.76
N VAL A 85 -6.70 -2.04 9.12
CA VAL A 85 -8.04 -2.20 8.53
C VAL A 85 -8.13 -1.57 7.14
N ASN A 86 -7.22 -0.66 6.79
CA ASN A 86 -7.08 -0.15 5.44
C ASN A 86 -6.35 -1.20 4.57
N PRO A 87 -6.98 -1.77 3.53
CA PRO A 87 -6.37 -2.84 2.73
C PRO A 87 -5.06 -2.44 2.02
N ALA A 88 -4.92 -1.19 1.58
CA ALA A 88 -3.68 -0.72 0.97
C ALA A 88 -2.55 -0.67 2.01
N LEU A 89 -2.82 -0.14 3.21
CA LEU A 89 -1.82 -0.10 4.28
C LEU A 89 -1.49 -1.50 4.82
N ASN A 90 -2.49 -2.39 4.85
CA ASN A 90 -2.28 -3.76 5.31
C ASN A 90 -1.40 -4.57 4.36
N SER A 91 -1.52 -4.36 3.04
CA SER A 91 -0.63 -5.02 2.08
C SER A 91 0.75 -4.36 2.05
N PHE A 92 0.83 -3.04 2.14
CA PHE A 92 2.09 -2.30 2.25
C PHE A 92 2.91 -2.71 3.46
N GLN A 93 2.33 -2.71 4.66
CA GLN A 93 3.06 -3.09 5.88
C GLN A 93 3.60 -4.52 5.82
N LYS A 94 2.89 -5.45 5.17
CA LYS A 94 3.39 -6.81 4.98
C LYS A 94 4.66 -6.82 4.15
N THR A 95 4.67 -6.07 3.05
CA THR A 95 5.85 -5.93 2.19
C THR A 95 7.00 -5.26 2.96
N VAL A 96 6.73 -4.17 3.69
CA VAL A 96 7.74 -3.50 4.54
C VAL A 96 8.37 -4.47 5.53
N ARG A 97 7.57 -5.25 6.27
CA ARG A 97 8.06 -6.22 7.25
C ARG A 97 8.79 -7.40 6.59
N GLN A 98 8.30 -7.87 5.44
CA GLN A 98 8.91 -8.98 4.69
C GLN A 98 10.34 -8.65 4.23
N TYR A 99 10.56 -7.42 3.75
CA TYR A 99 11.87 -6.98 3.26
C TYR A 99 12.68 -6.17 4.29
N SER A 100 12.14 -5.96 5.49
CA SER A 100 12.74 -5.09 6.51
C SER A 100 13.08 -3.71 5.94
N ILE A 101 12.14 -3.12 5.19
CA ILE A 101 12.31 -1.79 4.57
C ILE A 101 12.54 -0.78 5.71
N PRO A 102 13.65 -0.02 5.67
CA PRO A 102 13.95 1.00 6.67
C PRO A 102 12.88 2.09 6.75
N ASN A 103 12.56 2.57 7.95
CA ASN A 103 11.51 3.59 8.14
C ASN A 103 11.90 4.95 7.53
N ASP A 104 13.19 5.30 7.45
CA ASP A 104 13.64 6.53 6.79
C ASP A 104 13.20 6.61 5.33
N LEU A 105 13.16 5.48 4.62
CA LEU A 105 12.62 5.43 3.24
C LEU A 105 11.10 5.56 3.17
N ILE A 106 10.40 5.41 4.30
CA ILE A 106 8.94 5.54 4.42
C ILE A 106 8.60 6.97 4.84
N ASP A 107 9.39 7.55 5.73
CA ASP A 107 9.23 8.89 6.29
C ASP A 107 9.60 9.99 5.27
N ASP A 108 10.45 9.67 4.29
CA ASP A 108 10.80 10.57 3.18
C ASP A 108 9.67 10.72 2.13
N PHE A 109 8.56 10.00 2.30
CA PHE A 109 7.41 10.01 1.38
C PHE A 109 6.38 11.08 1.73
#